data_AF-A0A929IRZ0-F1
#
_entry.id   AF-A0A929IRZ0-F1
#
_cell.length_a   1.000
_cell.length_b   1.000
_cell.length_c   1.000
_cell.angle_alpha   90.00
_cell.angle_beta   90.00
_cell.angle_gamma   90.00
#
_symmetry.space_group_name_H-M   'P 1'
#
loop_
_entity.id
_entity.type
_entity.pdbx_description
1 polymer ?
#
loop_
_entity_poly.entity_id
_entity_poly.type
_entity_poly.pdbx_seq_one_letter_code
_entity_poly.pdbx_strand_id
1 'polypeptide(L)' 'MKGTLIVFTRAPRLGGVKRRLAAGIGRRAALRFHRINTDSLIRRLGRDPRWRSMLAVTPEAWRWPPRIPRRILSLI' A
#
# COMPACT_ATOMS: atom_id res chain seq x y z
N MET A 1 19.50 -15.95 7.38
CA MET A 1 19.38 -14.89 6.35
C MET A 1 17.95 -14.37 6.36
N LYS A 2 17.73 -13.05 6.31
CA LYS A 2 16.35 -12.49 6.23
C LYS A 2 15.95 -12.37 4.76
N GLY A 3 14.77 -12.86 4.40
CA GLY A 3 14.21 -12.71 3.06
C GLY A 3 13.81 -11.25 2.79
N THR A 4 13.93 -10.80 1.54
CA THR A 4 13.46 -9.47 1.13
C THR A 4 12.00 -9.56 0.68
N LEU A 5 11.14 -8.70 1.23
CA LEU A 5 9.73 -8.64 0.87
C LEU A 5 9.43 -7.28 0.24
N ILE A 6 8.97 -7.28 -1.01
CA ILE A 6 8.60 -6.05 -1.73
C ILE A 6 7.08 -5.99 -1.84
N VAL A 7 6.47 -4.98 -1.23
CA VAL A 7 5.03 -4.73 -1.28
C VAL A 7 4.75 -3.67 -2.34
N PHE A 8 4.09 -4.07 -3.41
CA PHE A 8 3.61 -3.16 -4.46
C PHE A 8 2.25 -2.61 -4.09
N THR A 9 2.10 -1.29 -4.11
CA THR A 9 0.81 -0.65 -3.83
C THR A 9 0.59 0.62 -4.64
N ARG A 10 -0.68 0.91 -4.92
CA ARG A 10 -1.07 2.20 -5.50
C ARG A 10 -1.42 3.22 -4.43
N ALA A 11 -1.02 4.46 -4.68
CA ALA A 11 -1.44 5.58 -3.87
C ALA A 11 -2.99 5.63 -3.82
N PRO A 12 -3.59 5.74 -2.62
CA PRO A 12 -5.04 5.78 -2.44
C PRO A 12 -5.60 7.10 -2.98
N ARG A 13 -5.93 7.11 -4.28
CA ARG A 13 -6.63 8.20 -4.95
C ARG A 13 -8.09 7.81 -5.20
N LEU A 14 -9.02 8.74 -4.94
CA LEU A 14 -10.44 8.51 -5.19
C LEU A 14 -10.68 8.15 -6.67
N GLY A 15 -11.39 7.06 -6.95
CA GLY A 15 -11.63 6.58 -8.32
C GLY A 15 -10.42 5.95 -9.03
N GLY A 16 -9.22 6.01 -8.44
CA GLY A 16 -8.00 5.40 -8.96
C GLY A 16 -7.74 3.97 -8.49
N VAL A 17 -8.42 3.53 -7.43
CA VAL A 17 -8.22 2.22 -6.80
C VAL A 17 -9.52 1.41 -6.74
N LYS A 18 -9.38 0.09 -6.90
CA LYS A 18 -10.45 -0.91 -6.73
C LYS A 18 -11.77 -0.54 -7.42
N ARG A 19 -11.71 -0.20 -8.72
CA ARG A 19 -12.87 0.26 -9.52
C ARG A 19 -14.05 -0.72 -9.50
N ARG A 20 -13.79 -2.02 -9.60
CA ARG A 20 -14.83 -3.07 -9.49
C ARG A 20 -15.52 -3.07 -8.13
N LEU A 21 -14.77 -2.90 -7.04
CA LEU A 21 -15.34 -2.78 -5.69
C LEU A 21 -16.14 -1.48 -5.55
N ALA A 22 -15.62 -0.37 -6.10
CA ALA A 22 -16.29 0.92 -6.08
C ALA A 22 -17.64 0.92 -6.81
N ALA A 23 -17.84 0.04 -7.80
CA ALA A 23 -19.13 -0.13 -8.47
C ALA A 23 -20.20 -0.71 -7.53
N GLY A 24 -19.82 -1.54 -6.55
CA GLY A 24 -20.73 -2.11 -5.57
C GLY A 24 -20.95 -1.24 -4.34
N ILE A 25 -19.87 -0.70 -3.75
CA ILE A 25 -19.93 0.00 -2.43
C ILE A 25 -19.72 1.52 -2.53
N GLY A 26 -19.53 2.05 -3.74
CA GLY A 26 -19.21 3.45 -3.96
C GLY A 26 -17.72 3.79 -3.81
N ARG A 27 -17.28 4.86 -4.48
CA ARG A 27 -15.87 5.28 -4.56
C ARG A 27 -15.25 5.62 -3.21
N ARG A 28 -16.02 6.26 -2.30
CA ARG A 28 -15.55 6.65 -0.96
C ARG A 28 -15.32 5.43 -0.06
N ALA A 29 -16.26 4.48 -0.05
CA ALA A 29 -16.10 3.25 0.72
C ALA A 29 -14.97 2.38 0.17
N ALA A 30 -14.84 2.28 -1.17
CA ALA A 30 -13.71 1.59 -1.79
C ALA A 30 -12.35 2.22 -1.45
N LEU A 31 -12.27 3.56 -1.40
CA LEU A 31 -11.06 4.27 -0.99
C LEU A 31 -10.73 4.01 0.49
N ARG A 32 -11.73 4.11 1.38
CA ARG A 32 -11.57 3.79 2.81
C ARG A 32 -11.10 2.36 3.01
N PHE A 33 -11.73 1.40 2.32
CA PHE A 33 -11.37 -0.01 2.33
C PHE A 33 -9.92 -0.22 1.88
N HIS A 34 -9.51 0.41 0.76
CA HIS A 34 -8.12 0.32 0.28
C HIS A 34 -7.12 0.87 1.31
N ARG A 35 -7.40 2.02 1.92
CA ARG A 35 -6.55 2.65 2.94
C ARG A 35 -6.38 1.77 4.19
N ILE A 36 -7.48 1.28 4.75
CA ILE A 36 -7.46 0.48 5.99
C ILE A 36 -6.71 -0.84 5.76
N ASN A 37 -7.03 -1.57 4.70
CA ASN A 37 -6.39 -2.86 4.43
C ASN A 37 -4.90 -2.70 4.13
N THR A 38 -4.52 -1.69 3.35
CA THR A 38 -3.12 -1.48 3.01
C THR A 38 -2.32 -1.01 4.24
N ASP A 39 -2.87 -0.13 5.08
CA ASP A 39 -2.22 0.28 6.34
C ASP A 39 -2.04 -0.91 7.29
N SER A 40 -3.07 -1.74 7.46
CA SER A 40 -3.00 -2.94 8.29
C SER A 40 -1.92 -3.93 7.80
N LEU A 41 -1.91 -4.20 6.49
CA LEU A 41 -0.91 -5.06 5.85
C LEU A 41 0.51 -4.54 6.05
N ILE A 42 0.74 -3.25 5.77
CA ILE A 42 2.04 -2.59 5.94
C ILE A 42 2.48 -2.62 7.40
N ARG A 43 1.58 -2.38 8.35
CA ARG A 43 1.93 -2.44 9.78
C ARG A 43 2.30 -3.83 10.23
N ARG A 44 1.59 -4.86 9.75
CA ARG A 44 1.87 -6.26 10.10
C ARG A 44 3.22 -6.70 9.53
N LEU A 45 3.47 -6.44 8.26
CA LEU A 45 4.70 -6.84 7.57
C LEU A 45 5.93 -6.02 7.96
N GLY A 46 5.75 -4.75 8.33
CA GLY A 46 6.85 -3.91 8.82
C GLY A 46 7.33 -4.27 10.22
N ARG A 47 6.50 -4.97 11.01
CA ARG A 47 6.85 -5.45 12.35
C ARG A 47 7.35 -6.89 12.38
N ASP A 48 7.21 -7.63 11.28
CA ASP A 48 7.64 -9.03 11.23
C ASP A 48 9.18 -9.09 11.08
N PRO A 49 9.92 -9.60 12.08
CA PRO A 49 11.38 -9.61 12.07
C PRO A 49 11.97 -10.58 11.04
N ARG A 50 11.16 -11.48 10.47
CA ARG A 50 11.56 -12.46 9.45
C ARG A 50 11.91 -11.79 8.12
N TRP A 51 11.36 -10.60 7.84
CA TRP A 51 11.46 -9.93 6.55
C TRP A 51 12.24 -8.62 6.59
N ARG A 52 12.99 -8.35 5.52
CA ARG A 52 13.41 -6.99 5.16
C ARG A 52 12.37 -6.41 4.20
N SER A 53 11.39 -5.74 4.75
CA SER A 53 10.24 -5.21 3.99
C SER A 53 10.56 -3.89 3.28
N MET A 54 10.13 -3.75 2.03
CA MET A 54 10.24 -2.55 1.21
C MET A 54 8.89 -2.23 0.57
N LEU A 55 8.53 -0.95 0.50
CA LEU A 55 7.29 -0.50 -0.15
C LEU A 55 7.59 0.15 -1.50
N ALA A 56 7.03 -0.40 -2.58
CA ALA A 56 7.04 0.18 -3.92
C ALA A 56 5.67 0.82 -4.21
N VAL A 57 5.64 2.14 -4.46
CA VAL A 57 4.41 2.93 -4.52
C VAL A 57 4.31 3.65 -5.86
N THR A 58 3.11 3.61 -6.47
CA THR A 58 2.81 4.41 -7.67
C THR A 58 1.44 5.08 -7.56
N PRO A 59 1.29 6.38 -7.90
CA PRO A 59 2.29 7.44 -8.01
C PRO A 59 2.78 7.94 -6.63
N GLU A 60 3.86 8.72 -6.62
CA GLU A 60 4.78 8.95 -5.48
C GLU A 60 4.18 9.75 -4.29
N ALA A 61 3.16 10.59 -4.53
CA ALA A 61 2.73 11.64 -3.60
C ALA A 61 1.77 11.22 -2.47
N TRP A 62 1.96 10.07 -1.81
CA TRP A 62 1.10 9.66 -0.67
C TRP A 62 1.85 9.42 0.65
N ARG A 63 1.33 10.01 1.74
CA ARG A 63 1.78 9.78 3.12
C ARG A 63 1.30 8.43 3.67
N TRP A 64 2.08 7.38 3.42
CA TRP A 64 2.04 6.10 4.14
C TRP A 64 2.58 6.18 5.59
N PRO A 65 2.33 5.18 6.45
CA PRO A 65 2.94 5.09 7.76
C PRO A 65 4.47 4.99 7.67
N PRO A 66 5.22 5.49 8.67
CA PRO A 66 6.69 5.54 8.63
C PRO A 66 7.38 4.17 8.85
N ARG A 67 6.64 3.09 9.08
CA ARG A 67 7.17 1.82 9.63
C ARG A 67 7.80 0.85 8.62
N ILE A 68 7.70 1.11 7.31
CA ILE A 68 8.38 0.31 6.29
C ILE A 68 9.37 1.21 5.53
N PRO A 69 10.65 0.80 5.38
CA PRO A 69 11.60 1.46 4.48
C PRO A 69 10.98 1.63 3.09
N ARG A 70 10.87 2.88 2.66
CA ARG A 70 10.30 3.22 1.36
C ARG A 70 11.39 3.21 0.32
N ARG A 71 11.13 2.52 -0.79
CA ARG A 71 11.87 2.77 -2.01
C ARG A 71 10.85 3.20 -3.04
N ILE A 72 10.89 4.49 -3.38
CA ILE A 72 10.14 5.01 -4.52
C ILE A 72 10.82 4.40 -5.74
N LEU A 73 10.31 3.26 -6.18
CA LEU A 73 10.62 2.73 -7.49
C LEU A 73 9.68 3.47 -8.43
N SER A 74 10.21 4.50 -9.09
CA SER A 74 9.60 5.01 -10.31
C SER A 74 9.75 3.90 -11.34
N LEU A 75 8.76 3.01 -11.37
CA LEU A 75 8.56 2.12 -12.51
C LEU A 75 8.04 3.03 -13.62
N ILE A 76 8.99 3.37 -14.50
CA ILE A 76 8.81 4.08 -15.77
C ILE A 76 7.64 3.46 -16.54
#